data_AF-A0A931QJR5-F1
#
_entry.id   AF-A0A931QJR5-F1
#
_cell.length_a   1.000
_cell.length_b   1.000
_cell.length_c   1.000
_cell.angle_alpha   90.00
_cell.angle_beta   90.00
_cell.angle_gamma   90.00
#
_symmetry.space_group_name_H-M   'P 1'
#
loop_
_entity.id
_entity.type
_entity.pdbx_description
1 polymer ?
#
loop_
_entity_poly.entity_id
_entity_poly.type
_entity_poly.pdbx_seq_one_letter_code
_entity_poly.pdbx_strand_id
1 'polypeptide(L)'
;MRGLDTNVLVRYLVQDDPGQAVRAARYIRNAMQANETCFINSIVLCELVWVLDAAYEFPKNVIVDVLEKLFMTRQIEIENKDIAWAALGDYRTGKAGFADCLIGRRNMAI
;
A
#
# COMPACT_ATOMS: atom_id res chain seq x y z
N MET A 1 -8.70 11.44 9.83
CA MET A 1 -7.97 10.52 8.93
C MET A 1 -7.58 11.30 7.68
N ARG A 2 -6.47 10.93 7.04
CA ARG A 2 -5.98 11.54 5.81
C ARG A 2 -5.86 10.46 4.74
N GLY A 3 -6.71 10.50 3.72
CA GLY A 3 -6.63 9.56 2.59
C GLY A 3 -5.33 9.77 1.82
N LEU A 4 -4.60 8.69 1.57
CA LEU A 4 -3.40 8.71 0.72
C LEU A 4 -3.73 8.24 -0.69
N ASP A 5 -3.22 8.96 -1.67
CA ASP A 5 -3.20 8.57 -3.08
C ASP A 5 -1.95 7.74 -3.39
N THR A 6 -2.02 6.91 -4.44
CA THR A 6 -0.90 6.07 -4.90
C THR A 6 0.34 6.89 -5.21
N ASN A 7 0.19 8.07 -5.82
CA ASN A 7 1.34 8.93 -6.13
C ASN A 7 2.07 9.38 -4.87
N VAL A 8 1.35 9.74 -3.80
CA VAL A 8 1.98 10.14 -2.53
C VAL A 8 2.76 8.97 -1.92
N LEU A 9 2.18 7.76 -1.96
CA LEU A 9 2.83 6.54 -1.46
C LEU A 9 4.08 6.19 -2.26
N VAL A 10 4.00 6.22 -3.60
CA VAL A 10 5.13 5.92 -4.48
C VAL A 10 6.29 6.88 -4.22
N ARG A 11 6.03 8.19 -4.17
CA ARG A 11 7.08 9.19 -3.89
C ARG A 11 7.69 9.03 -2.50
N TYR A 12 6.91 8.59 -1.53
CA TYR A 12 7.39 8.32 -0.17
C TYR A 12 8.26 7.06 -0.09
N LEU A 13 7.84 5.97 -0.76
CA LEU A 13 8.47 4.66 -0.68
C LEU A 13 9.69 4.52 -1.58
N VAL A 14 9.59 4.99 -2.83
CA VAL A 14 10.62 4.79 -3.86
C VAL A 14 11.65 5.93 -3.86
N GLN A 15 11.23 7.14 -3.46
CA GLN A 15 12.09 8.33 -3.41
C GLN A 15 12.78 8.67 -4.75
N ASP A 16 12.09 8.41 -5.86
CA ASP A 16 12.59 8.58 -7.22
C ASP A 16 12.73 10.05 -7.66
N ASP A 17 11.89 10.93 -7.14
CA ASP A 17 11.99 12.38 -7.29
C ASP A 17 12.28 13.01 -5.92
N PRO A 18 13.49 13.56 -5.69
CA PRO A 18 13.87 14.10 -4.38
C PRO A 18 12.94 15.21 -3.87
N GLY A 19 12.43 16.07 -4.76
CA GLY A 19 11.56 17.18 -4.39
C GLY A 19 10.18 16.69 -3.95
N GLN A 20 9.60 15.78 -4.73
CA GLN A 20 8.31 15.15 -4.42
C GLN A 20 8.42 14.20 -3.23
N ALA A 21 9.53 13.48 -3.06
CA ALA A 21 9.77 12.60 -1.91
C ALA A 21 9.79 13.39 -0.61
N VAL A 22 10.49 14.53 -0.58
CA VAL A 22 10.48 15.44 0.58
C VAL A 22 9.07 15.96 0.88
N ARG A 23 8.29 16.30 -0.15
CA ARG A 23 6.90 16.76 0.01
C ARG A 23 5.99 15.66 0.52
N ALA A 24 6.07 14.45 -0.02
CA ALA A 24 5.30 13.28 0.43
C ALA A 24 5.65 12.91 1.87
N ALA A 25 6.94 12.85 2.22
CA ALA A 25 7.40 12.61 3.58
C ALA A 25 6.95 13.70 4.55
N ARG A 26 6.93 14.97 4.14
CA ARG A 26 6.37 16.06 4.95
C ARG A 26 4.86 15.92 5.12
N TYR A 27 4.14 15.58 4.06
CA TYR A 27 2.69 15.40 4.09
C TYR A 27 2.27 14.29 5.06
N ILE A 28 2.93 13.14 5.02
CA ILE A 28 2.70 12.02 5.95
C ILE A 28 3.11 12.39 7.37
N ARG A 29 4.31 12.97 7.56
CA ARG A 29 4.77 13.41 8.90
C ARG A 29 3.83 14.41 9.56
N ASN A 30 3.29 15.37 8.79
CA ASN A 30 2.34 16.35 9.32
C ASN A 30 1.04 15.68 9.79
N ALA A 31 0.59 14.61 9.14
CA ALA A 31 -0.55 13.83 9.61
C ALA A 31 -0.24 13.17 10.96
N MET A 32 0.94 12.55 11.06
CA MET A 32 1.40 11.90 12.29
C MET A 32 1.55 12.89 13.45
N GLN A 33 2.10 14.08 13.20
CA GLN A 33 2.24 15.14 14.21
C GLN A 33 0.89 15.69 14.69
N ALA A 34 -0.11 15.71 13.82
CA ALA A 34 -1.49 16.05 14.17
C ALA A 34 -2.25 14.89 14.85
N ASN A 35 -1.57 13.77 15.15
CA ASN A 35 -2.16 12.54 15.67
C ASN A 35 -3.28 11.98 14.77
N GLU A 36 -3.19 12.20 13.46
CA GLU A 36 -4.07 11.65 12.44
C GLU A 36 -3.52 10.33 11.88
N THR A 37 -4.42 9.40 11.55
CA THR A 37 -4.09 8.21 10.74
C THR A 37 -4.09 8.55 9.25
N CYS A 38 -3.19 7.91 8.50
CA CYS A 38 -3.18 7.92 7.04
C CYS A 38 -3.97 6.71 6.53
N PHE A 39 -5.06 6.95 5.81
CA PHE A 39 -5.95 5.92 5.32
C PHE A 39 -5.57 5.50 3.89
N ILE A 40 -5.53 4.19 3.64
CA ILE A 40 -5.27 3.59 2.33
C ILE A 40 -6.42 2.63 2.00
N ASN A 41 -7.09 2.89 0.88
CA ASN A 41 -8.17 2.03 0.39
C ASN A 41 -7.67 0.92 -0.54
N SER A 42 -8.56 -0.02 -0.86
CA SER A 42 -8.30 -1.18 -1.71
C SER A 42 -7.79 -0.79 -3.11
N ILE A 43 -8.32 0.28 -3.69
CA ILE A 43 -7.93 0.74 -5.03
C ILE A 43 -6.49 1.25 -5.01
N VAL A 44 -6.14 2.06 -4.00
CA VAL A 44 -4.78 2.57 -3.81
C VAL A 44 -3.79 1.44 -3.56
N LEU A 45 -4.16 0.39 -2.82
CA LEU A 45 -3.30 -0.79 -2.67
C LEU A 45 -3.07 -1.53 -3.99
N CYS A 46 -4.13 -1.76 -4.77
CA CYS A 46 -4.02 -2.42 -6.07
C CYS A 46 -3.15 -1.61 -7.04
N GLU A 47 -3.36 -0.30 -7.11
CA GLU A 47 -2.58 0.58 -7.96
C GLU A 47 -1.12 0.66 -7.50
N LEU A 48 -0.86 0.74 -6.18
CA LEU A 48 0.50 0.71 -5.64
C LEU A 48 1.25 -0.56 -6.06
N VAL A 49 0.62 -1.74 -5.94
CA VAL A 49 1.23 -3.00 -6.38
C VAL A 49 1.52 -2.97 -7.87
N TRP A 50 0.55 -2.53 -8.68
CA TRP A 50 0.72 -2.44 -10.12
C TRP A 50 1.84 -1.46 -10.51
N VAL A 51 1.95 -0.30 -9.85
CA VAL A 51 3.01 0.68 -10.12
C VAL A 51 4.39 0.12 -9.74
N LEU A 52 4.51 -0.50 -8.56
CA LEU A 52 5.79 -1.07 -8.13
C LEU A 52 6.26 -2.21 -9.04
N ASP A 53 5.34 -3.02 -9.55
CA ASP A 53 5.63 -4.12 -10.48
C ASP A 53 5.89 -3.61 -11.90
N ALA A 54 4.94 -2.88 -12.50
CA ALA A 54 4.98 -2.54 -13.92
C ALA A 54 5.88 -1.34 -14.27
N ALA A 55 6.01 -0.35 -13.37
CA ALA A 55 6.78 0.86 -13.65
C ALA A 55 8.17 0.84 -13.01
N TYR A 56 8.31 0.24 -11.82
CA TYR A 56 9.58 0.15 -11.11
C TYR A 56 10.23 -1.24 -11.15
N GLU A 57 9.57 -2.24 -11.74
CA GLU A 57 10.09 -3.60 -11.92
C GLU A 57 10.55 -4.25 -10.60
N PHE A 58 9.90 -3.90 -9.49
CA PHE A 58 10.24 -4.49 -8.20
C PHE A 58 9.85 -5.96 -8.17
N PRO A 59 10.74 -6.86 -7.73
CA PRO A 59 10.41 -8.26 -7.66
C PRO A 59 9.32 -8.48 -6.60
N LYS A 60 8.43 -9.44 -6.86
CA LYS A 60 7.26 -9.75 -6.03
C LYS A 60 7.55 -9.85 -4.53
N ASN A 61 8.67 -10.44 -4.13
CA ASN A 61 9.06 -10.54 -2.72
C ASN A 61 9.28 -9.16 -2.08
N VAL A 62 9.88 -8.22 -2.81
CA VAL A 62 10.07 -6.84 -2.34
C VAL A 62 8.73 -6.12 -2.21
N ILE A 63 7.82 -6.28 -3.17
CA ILE A 63 6.46 -5.71 -3.09
C ILE A 63 5.72 -6.23 -1.85
N VAL A 64 5.81 -7.54 -1.62
CA VAL A 64 5.21 -8.17 -0.44
C VAL A 64 5.77 -7.58 0.85
N ASP A 65 7.09 -7.45 0.98
CA ASP A 65 7.73 -6.86 2.16
C ASP A 65 7.33 -5.39 2.37
N VAL A 66 7.14 -4.62 1.29
CA VAL A 66 6.64 -3.24 1.35
C VAL A 66 5.21 -3.20 1.90
N LEU A 67 4.32 -4.05 1.40
CA LEU A 67 2.93 -4.12 1.88
C LEU A 67 2.85 -4.56 3.34
N GLU A 68 3.66 -5.53 3.77
CA GLU A 68 3.70 -5.94 5.17
C GLU A 68 4.12 -4.79 6.09
N LYS A 69 5.18 -4.06 5.73
CA LYS A 69 5.62 -2.89 6.50
C LYS A 69 4.53 -1.82 6.57
N LEU A 70 3.84 -1.56 5.45
CA LEU A 70 2.70 -0.63 5.42
C LEU A 70 1.60 -1.09 6.36
N PHE A 71 1.19 -2.36 6.30
CA PHE A 71 0.10 -2.89 7.12
C PHE A 71 0.46 -2.92 8.62
N MET A 72 1.73 -3.09 8.97
CA MET A 72 2.22 -3.07 10.35
C MET A 72 2.45 -1.66 10.91
N THR A 73 2.43 -0.62 10.07
CA THR A 73 2.67 0.74 10.52
C THR A 73 1.46 1.28 11.26
N ARG A 74 1.62 1.60 12.55
CA ARG A 74 0.54 2.06 13.44
C ARG A 74 -0.22 3.28 12.90
N GLN A 75 0.47 4.18 12.21
CA GLN A 75 -0.11 5.41 11.67
C GLN A 75 -0.80 5.20 10.31
N ILE A 76 -0.77 3.99 9.77
CA ILE A 76 -1.46 3.62 8.53
C ILE A 76 -2.72 2.81 8.88
N GLU A 77 -3.84 3.24 8.33
CA GLU A 77 -5.13 2.58 8.43
C GLU A 77 -5.48 1.99 7.06
N ILE A 78 -5.67 0.67 7.00
CA ILE A 78 -5.97 -0.05 5.76
C ILE A 78 -7.46 -0.39 5.72
N GLU A 79 -8.13 -0.07 4.61
CA GLU A 79 -9.50 -0.52 4.37
C GLU A 79 -9.59 -2.05 4.46
N ASN A 80 -10.44 -2.56 5.34
CA ASN A 80 -10.63 -4.00 5.57
C ASN A 80 -9.30 -4.76 5.74
N LYS A 81 -8.45 -4.28 6.66
CA LYS A 81 -7.08 -4.78 6.88
C LYS A 81 -6.95 -6.30 6.91
N ASP A 82 -7.90 -7.02 7.52
CA ASP A 82 -7.85 -8.49 7.60
C ASP A 82 -8.00 -9.15 6.21
N ILE A 83 -8.89 -8.62 5.36
CA ILE A 83 -9.08 -9.07 3.97
C ILE A 83 -7.83 -8.76 3.16
N ALA A 84 -7.28 -7.54 3.30
CA ALA A 84 -6.05 -7.14 2.62
C ALA A 84 -4.84 -7.99 3.04
N TRP A 85 -4.75 -8.34 4.33
CA TRP A 85 -3.69 -9.20 4.86
C TRP A 85 -3.81 -10.64 4.35
N ALA A 86 -5.01 -11.19 4.31
CA ALA A 86 -5.25 -12.51 3.73
C ALA A 86 -4.92 -12.53 2.23
N ALA A 87 -5.30 -11.48 1.49
CA ALA A 87 -4.96 -11.32 0.08
C ALA A 87 -3.45 -11.20 -0.16
N LEU A 88 -2.72 -10.54 0.74
CA LEU A 88 -1.26 -10.48 0.70
C LEU A 88 -0.63 -11.88 0.89
N GLY A 89 -1.22 -12.71 1.75
CA GLY A 89 -0.81 -14.12 1.93
C GLY A 89 -1.00 -14.96 0.68
N ASP A 90 -2.15 -14.82 0.01
CA ASP A 90 -2.42 -15.49 -1.27
C ASP A 90 -1.52 -14.99 -2.38
N TYR A 91 -1.33 -13.66 -2.45
CA TYR A 91 -0.43 -13.05 -3.41
C TYR A 91 0.98 -13.61 -3.21
N ARG A 92 1.51 -13.65 -1.98
CA ARG A 92 2.86 -14.16 -1.68
C ARG A 92 3.11 -15.57 -2.24
N THR A 93 2.17 -16.49 -2.07
CA THR A 93 2.37 -17.93 -2.40
C THR A 93 1.80 -18.35 -3.75
N GLY A 94 0.83 -17.59 -4.29
CA GLY A 94 0.12 -17.91 -5.52
C GLY A 94 0.75 -17.35 -6.79
N LYS A 95 0.08 -17.59 -7.93
CA LYS A 95 0.45 -17.04 -9.25
C LYS A 95 -0.41 -15.85 -9.69
N ALA A 96 -1.52 -15.59 -8.99
CA ALA A 96 -2.43 -14.50 -9.28
C ALA A 96 -1.84 -13.14 -8.88
N GLY A 97 -2.34 -12.06 -9.48
CA GLY A 97 -2.00 -10.70 -9.07
C GLY A 97 -2.64 -10.34 -7.72
N PHE A 98 -2.10 -9.34 -7.03
CA PHE A 98 -2.64 -8.92 -5.73
C PHE A 98 -4.12 -8.50 -5.81
N ALA A 99 -4.51 -7.78 -6.88
CA ALA A 99 -5.89 -7.36 -7.08
C ALA A 99 -6.85 -8.56 -7.18
N ASP A 100 -6.46 -9.63 -7.88
CA ASP A 100 -7.26 -10.86 -7.99
C ASP A 100 -7.39 -11.56 -6.64
N CYS A 101 -6.30 -11.64 -5.88
CA CYS A 101 -6.31 -12.18 -4.51
C CYS A 101 -7.26 -11.37 -3.62
N LEU A 102 -7.23 -10.03 -3.73
CA LEU A 102 -8.09 -9.14 -2.95
C LEU A 102 -9.57 -9.31 -3.31
N ILE A 103 -9.89 -9.38 -4.60
CA ILE A 103 -11.25 -9.66 -5.09
C ILE A 103 -11.73 -11.03 -4.56
N GLY A 104 -10.89 -12.06 -4.65
CA GLY A 104 -11.21 -13.40 -4.16
C GLY A 104 -11.54 -13.40 -2.67
N ARG A 105 -10.69 -12.80 -1.83
CA ARG A 105 -10.92 -12.71 -0.38
C ARG A 105 -12.14 -11.87 -0.03
N ARG A 106 -12.37 -10.76 -0.75
CA ARG A 106 -13.53 -9.89 -0.52
C ARG A 106 -14.84 -10.59 -0.86
N ASN A 107 -14.89 -11.36 -1.94
CA ASN A 107 -16.09 -12.10 -2.35
C ASN A 107 -16.42 -13.28 -1.41
N MET A 108 -15.43 -13.84 -0.72
CA MET A 108 -15.63 -14.91 0.28
C MET A 108 -16.09 -14.37 1.65
N ALA A 109 -15.98 -13.07 1.89
CA ALA A 109 -16.37 -12.43 3.15
C ALA A 109 -17.85 -11.98 3.19
N ILE A 110 -18.63 -12.36 2.16
CA ILE A 110 -20.05 -12.04 1.98
C ILE A 110 -20.92 -13.22 2.41
#